data_AF-A0AAD9E4D0-F1
#
_entry.id   AF-A0AAD9E4D0-F1
#
_cell.length_a   1.000
_cell.length_b   1.000
_cell.length_c   1.000
_cell.angle_alpha   90.00
_cell.angle_beta   90.00
_cell.angle_gamma   90.00
#
_symmetry.space_group_name_H-M   'P 1'
#
loop_
_entity.id
_entity.type
_entity.pdbx_description
1 polymer ?
#
loop_
_entity_poly.entity_id
_entity_poly.type
_entity_poly.pdbx_seq_one_letter_code
_entity_poly.pdbx_strand_id
1 'polypeptide(L)'
;MGEPQQVSALPLPPMQYIKEYSDENVRKGLAPKPPLPIRDNYMMFGNQFQCDDLIIRPLESQGIERLHPVQFDHKRELKKLNMSILVNFLDLLDILIKSPGSIKREEKLEDLKLLFVHMHHLINEYPPPPGEGDAASDDGGTETAEAGDGRALSEAPGAGGGDDPRVPGFAAR
;
A
#
# COMPACT_ATOMS: atom_id res chain seq x y z
N MET A 1 36.46 13.29 39.73
CA MET A 1 36.76 12.71 38.40
C MET A 1 35.40 12.36 37.82
N GLY A 2 34.86 13.19 36.93
CA GLY A 2 33.55 12.94 36.31
C GLY A 2 33.72 12.00 35.13
N GLU A 3 32.99 10.90 35.12
CA GLU A 3 33.02 9.95 34.01
C GLU A 3 32.55 10.63 32.71
N PRO A 4 33.19 10.35 31.56
CA PRO A 4 32.79 10.95 30.30
C PRO A 4 31.40 10.44 29.92
N GLN A 5 30.43 11.36 29.91
CA GLN A 5 29.07 11.07 29.49
C GLN A 5 29.10 10.65 28.01
N GLN A 6 28.93 9.35 27.76
CA GLN A 6 28.75 8.80 26.42
C GLN A 6 27.49 9.43 25.82
N VAL A 7 27.69 10.39 24.92
CA VAL A 7 26.61 10.99 24.14
C VAL A 7 26.34 10.02 22.98
N SER A 8 25.31 9.18 23.13
CA SER A 8 24.78 8.39 22.02
C SER A 8 24.33 9.32 20.89
N ALA A 9 24.67 8.96 19.64
CA ALA A 9 24.28 9.70 18.44
C ALA A 9 22.78 9.54 18.09
N LEU A 10 22.08 8.61 18.77
CA LEU A 10 20.67 8.28 18.54
C LEU A 10 19.85 8.60 19.80
N PRO A 11 18.60 9.08 19.64
CA PRO A 11 17.72 9.34 20.76
C PRO A 11 17.47 8.05 21.53
N LEU A 12 17.35 8.16 22.85
CA LEU A 12 16.92 7.03 23.66
C LEU A 12 15.54 6.57 23.19
N PRO A 13 15.29 5.25 23.19
CA PRO A 13 14.01 4.76 22.78
C PRO A 13 12.91 5.30 23.72
N PRO A 14 11.65 5.34 23.27
CA PRO A 14 10.54 5.85 24.08
C PRO A 14 10.34 5.05 25.38
N MET A 15 10.97 5.50 26.46
CA MET A 15 10.98 4.80 27.76
C MET A 15 9.60 4.65 28.41
N GLN A 16 8.61 5.43 27.96
CA GLN A 16 7.21 5.29 28.37
C GLN A 16 6.64 3.95 27.91
N TYR A 17 6.95 3.52 26.69
CA TYR A 17 6.43 2.27 26.13
C TYR A 17 7.20 1.05 26.62
N ILE A 18 8.53 1.13 26.70
CA ILE A 18 9.39 -0.03 27.04
C ILE A 18 9.01 -0.66 28.39
N LYS A 19 8.62 0.16 29.38
CA LYS A 19 8.24 -0.32 30.71
C LYS A 19 7.01 -1.21 30.72
N GLU A 20 6.15 -1.07 29.71
CA GLU A 20 4.89 -1.81 29.62
C GLU A 20 5.09 -3.19 28.98
N TYR A 21 6.18 -3.39 28.23
CA TYR A 21 6.55 -4.65 27.56
C TYR A 21 7.56 -5.47 28.38
N SER A 22 7.12 -6.02 29.52
CA SER A 22 7.85 -7.07 30.26
C SER A 22 7.30 -8.47 29.95
N ASP A 23 8.12 -9.52 30.11
CA ASP A 23 7.70 -10.91 29.87
C ASP A 23 6.42 -11.28 30.65
N GLU A 24 6.30 -10.75 31.87
CA GLU A 24 5.13 -10.96 32.71
C GLU A 24 3.88 -10.25 32.16
N ASN A 25 4.02 -8.99 31.70
CA ASN A 25 2.91 -8.22 31.14
C ASN A 25 2.45 -8.77 29.80
N VAL A 26 3.38 -9.25 28.96
CA VAL A 26 3.08 -9.90 27.67
C VAL A 26 2.32 -11.20 27.94
N ARG A 27 2.81 -12.05 28.85
CA ARG A 27 2.12 -13.30 29.23
C ARG A 27 0.72 -13.06 29.80
N LYS A 28 0.53 -11.96 30.54
CA LYS A 28 -0.77 -11.56 31.12
C LYS A 28 -1.66 -10.77 30.14
N GLY A 29 -1.20 -10.48 28.92
CA GLY A 29 -1.94 -9.70 27.93
C GLY A 29 -2.17 -8.22 28.33
N LEU A 30 -1.36 -7.70 29.26
CA LEU A 30 -1.43 -6.31 29.75
C LEU A 30 -0.62 -5.34 28.89
N ALA A 31 0.18 -5.84 27.95
CA ALA A 31 0.90 -5.01 27.01
C ALA A 31 -0.09 -4.23 26.12
N PRO A 32 0.09 -2.91 25.94
CA PRO A 32 -0.81 -2.11 25.12
C PRO A 32 -0.79 -2.60 23.67
N LYS A 33 -1.97 -2.60 23.05
CA LYS A 33 -2.08 -2.79 21.59
C LYS A 33 -1.55 -1.56 20.86
N PRO A 34 -1.02 -1.69 19.65
CA PRO A 34 -0.61 -0.54 18.85
C PRO A 34 -1.77 0.45 18.71
N PRO A 35 -1.50 1.76 18.70
CA PRO A 35 -2.52 2.76 18.46
C PRO A 35 -3.18 2.51 17.12
N LEU A 36 -4.47 2.85 17.02
CA LEU A 36 -5.21 2.73 15.78
C LEU A 36 -4.54 3.58 14.68
N PRO A 37 -4.53 3.12 13.42
CA PRO A 37 -4.03 3.93 12.31
C PRO A 37 -4.71 5.29 12.32
N ILE A 38 -3.90 6.35 12.21
CA ILE A 38 -4.41 7.71 12.09
C ILE A 38 -5.14 7.79 10.75
N ARG A 39 -6.42 8.17 10.78
CA ARG A 39 -7.23 8.37 9.57
C ARG A 39 -7.27 9.84 9.13
N ASP A 40 -6.74 10.73 9.95
CA ASP A 40 -6.65 12.16 9.70
C ASP A 40 -5.25 12.55 9.20
N ASN A 41 -5.00 13.85 9.07
CA ASN A 41 -3.71 14.37 8.63
C ASN A 41 -2.62 14.17 9.71
N TYR A 42 -1.45 13.68 9.33
CA TYR A 42 -0.32 13.48 10.23
C TYR A 42 0.97 14.13 9.70
N MET A 43 1.89 14.47 10.60
CA MET A 43 3.21 14.99 10.21
C MET A 43 4.20 13.84 10.11
N MET A 44 4.83 13.68 8.95
CA MET A 44 5.88 12.68 8.71
C MET A 44 7.13 13.37 8.17
N PHE A 45 8.23 13.29 8.92
CA PHE A 45 9.52 13.92 8.57
C PHE A 45 9.40 15.41 8.21
N GLY A 46 8.58 16.15 8.95
CA GLY A 46 8.36 17.59 8.73
C GLY A 46 7.38 17.93 7.61
N ASN A 47 6.80 16.93 6.93
CA ASN A 47 5.78 17.14 5.90
C ASN A 47 4.40 16.73 6.43
N GLN A 48 3.37 17.50 6.07
CA GLN A 48 1.99 17.14 6.38
C GLN A 48 1.48 16.12 5.35
N PHE A 49 1.01 14.97 5.82
CA PHE A 49 0.38 13.92 5.05
C PHE A 49 -1.11 13.92 5.35
N GLN A 50 -1.95 13.83 4.32
CA GLN A 50 -3.39 13.62 4.46
C GLN A 50 -3.70 12.17 4.11
N CYS A 51 -4.41 11.45 4.97
CA CYS A 51 -4.73 10.04 4.74
C CYS A 51 -5.74 9.83 3.60
N ASP A 52 -6.53 10.85 3.27
CA ASP A 52 -7.49 10.83 2.16
C ASP A 52 -6.89 11.35 0.84
N ASP A 53 -5.70 11.98 0.88
CA ASP A 53 -5.04 12.37 -0.36
C ASP A 53 -4.66 11.10 -1.12
N LEU A 54 -4.97 11.08 -2.42
CA LEU A 54 -4.41 10.07 -3.31
C LEU A 54 -2.89 10.08 -3.08
N ILE A 55 -2.31 8.91 -2.77
CA ILE A 55 -0.85 8.72 -2.60
C ILE A 55 -0.10 9.38 -3.77
N ILE A 56 -0.76 9.40 -4.93
CA ILE A 56 -0.33 10.06 -6.15
C ILE A 56 -1.15 11.34 -6.31
N ARG A 57 -0.53 12.49 -6.05
CA ARG A 57 -1.16 13.78 -6.32
C ARG A 57 -1.52 13.89 -7.83
N PRO A 58 -2.77 14.24 -8.18
CA PRO A 58 -3.15 14.49 -9.57
C PRO A 58 -2.29 15.58 -10.21
N LEU A 59 -1.95 15.44 -11.49
CA LEU A 59 -1.18 16.45 -12.23
C LEU A 59 -1.84 17.84 -12.15
N GLU A 60 -3.16 17.88 -12.17
CA GLU A 60 -3.97 19.08 -12.11
C GLU A 60 -3.81 19.84 -10.78
N SER A 61 -3.59 19.11 -9.68
CA SER A 61 -3.34 19.71 -8.35
C SER A 61 -1.97 20.40 -8.25
N GLN A 62 -1.07 20.11 -9.20
CA GLN A 62 0.26 20.70 -9.33
C GLN A 62 0.30 21.81 -10.40
N GLY A 63 -0.86 22.16 -10.98
CA GLY A 63 -0.95 23.12 -12.09
C GLY A 63 -0.43 22.55 -13.42
N ILE A 64 -0.33 21.23 -13.55
CA ILE A 64 0.18 20.57 -14.75
C ILE A 64 -1.02 20.04 -15.55
N GLU A 65 -1.15 20.49 -16.81
CA GLU A 65 -2.19 20.00 -17.71
C GLU A 65 -1.93 18.54 -18.12
N ARG A 66 -2.98 17.73 -18.11
CA ARG A 66 -2.90 16.31 -18.47
C ARG A 66 -2.68 16.16 -19.99
N LEU A 67 -1.62 15.43 -20.38
CA LEU A 67 -1.31 15.16 -21.79
C LEU A 67 -2.13 14.02 -22.42
N HIS A 68 -2.94 13.32 -21.63
CA HIS A 68 -3.73 12.16 -22.04
C HIS A 68 -5.21 12.28 -21.64
N PRO A 69 -6.14 11.70 -22.42
CA PRO A 69 -7.56 11.72 -22.08
C PRO A 69 -7.85 10.90 -20.83
N VAL A 70 -8.95 11.16 -20.11
CA VAL A 70 -9.31 10.48 -18.84
C VAL A 70 -9.53 8.98 -19.02
N GLN A 71 -9.96 8.54 -20.21
CA GLN A 71 -10.08 7.13 -20.58
C GLN A 71 -9.02 6.77 -21.61
N PHE A 72 -8.07 5.92 -21.23
CA PHE A 72 -6.96 5.54 -22.09
C PHE A 72 -6.41 4.17 -21.73
N ASP A 73 -5.68 3.58 -22.67
CA ASP A 73 -4.89 2.37 -22.44
C ASP A 73 -3.50 2.78 -21.94
N HIS A 74 -3.22 2.47 -20.67
CA HIS A 74 -1.94 2.78 -20.00
C HIS A 74 -0.73 2.33 -20.82
N LYS A 75 -0.79 1.15 -21.45
CA LYS A 75 0.33 0.62 -22.24
C LYS A 75 0.56 1.43 -23.51
N ARG A 76 -0.51 1.93 -24.14
CA ARG A 76 -0.40 2.75 -25.35
C ARG A 76 0.08 4.15 -25.04
N GLU A 77 -0.44 4.75 -23.97
CA GLU A 77 -0.03 6.10 -23.58
C GLU A 77 1.41 6.14 -23.06
N LEU A 78 1.84 5.12 -22.32
CA LEU A 78 3.24 5.01 -21.88
C LEU A 78 4.20 4.88 -23.07
N LYS A 79 3.83 4.11 -24.10
CA LYS A 79 4.61 4.01 -25.34
C LYS A 79 4.69 5.34 -26.08
N LYS A 80 3.59 6.10 -26.12
CA LYS A 80 3.53 7.41 -26.75
C LYS A 80 4.41 8.42 -26.02
N LEU A 81 4.36 8.47 -24.69
CA LEU A 81 5.26 9.30 -23.87
C LEU A 81 6.73 8.90 -24.07
N ASN A 82 7.04 7.61 -24.11
CA ASN A 82 8.41 7.14 -24.35
C ASN A 82 8.95 7.61 -25.72
N MET A 83 8.13 7.52 -26.78
CA MET A 83 8.49 8.07 -28.08
C MET A 83 8.64 9.60 -28.04
N SER A 84 7.78 10.31 -27.31
CA SER A 84 7.86 11.77 -27.15
C SER A 84 9.15 12.22 -26.43
N ILE A 85 9.58 11.46 -25.41
CA ILE A 85 10.86 11.69 -24.72
C ILE A 85 12.03 11.48 -25.68
N LEU A 86 12.01 10.39 -26.45
CA LEU A 86 13.08 10.09 -27.40
C LEU A 86 13.23 11.21 -28.46
N VAL A 87 12.11 11.65 -29.04
CA VAL A 87 12.12 12.74 -30.04
C VAL A 87 12.62 14.05 -29.42
N ASN A 88 12.17 14.41 -28.21
CA ASN A 88 12.67 15.61 -27.53
C ASN A 88 14.16 15.53 -27.20
N PHE A 89 14.66 14.35 -26.86
CA PHE A 89 16.09 14.15 -26.63
C PHE A 89 16.91 14.34 -27.93
N LEU A 90 16.43 13.81 -29.05
CA LEU A 90 17.08 13.99 -30.35
C LEU A 90 17.06 15.47 -30.80
N ASP A 91 15.94 16.18 -30.59
CA ASP A 91 15.84 17.62 -30.85
C ASP A 91 16.83 18.41 -29.99
N LEU A 92 16.98 18.04 -28.71
CA LEU A 92 17.95 18.65 -27.81
C LEU A 92 19.38 18.44 -28.31
N LEU A 93 19.73 17.22 -28.76
CA LEU A 93 21.04 16.95 -29.35
C LEU A 93 21.30 17.81 -30.59
N ASP A 94 20.31 17.95 -31.48
CA ASP A 94 20.44 18.79 -32.68
C ASP A 94 20.66 20.27 -32.32
N ILE A 95 19.99 20.77 -31.29
CA ILE A 95 20.21 22.14 -30.76
C ILE A 95 21.62 22.27 -30.18
N LEU A 96 22.11 21.28 -29.43
CA LEU A 96 23.45 21.32 -28.84
C LEU A 96 24.55 21.32 -29.91
N ILE A 97 24.35 20.61 -31.02
CA ILE A 97 25.28 20.58 -32.16
C ILE A 97 25.27 21.93 -32.90
N LYS A 98 24.09 22.50 -33.15
CA LYS A 98 23.94 23.73 -33.96
C LYS A 98 24.20 25.01 -33.18
N SER A 99 23.73 25.11 -31.94
CA SER A 99 23.71 26.35 -31.15
C SER A 99 23.57 26.05 -29.65
N PRO A 100 24.67 25.64 -28.98
CA PRO A 100 24.64 25.18 -27.59
C PRO A 100 24.26 26.26 -26.57
N GLY A 101 24.43 27.55 -26.90
CA GLY A 101 24.06 28.69 -26.05
C GLY A 101 22.65 29.25 -26.28
N SER A 102 21.83 28.59 -27.10
CA SER A 102 20.48 29.06 -27.43
C SER A 102 19.50 28.85 -26.28
N ILE A 103 18.55 29.76 -26.11
CA ILE A 103 17.41 29.64 -25.17
C ILE A 103 16.59 28.37 -25.45
N LYS A 104 16.54 27.93 -26.72
CA LYS A 104 15.86 26.69 -27.14
C LYS A 104 16.35 25.44 -26.40
N ARG A 105 17.60 25.46 -25.92
CA ARG A 105 18.14 24.38 -25.08
C ARG A 105 17.37 24.27 -23.77
N GLU A 106 17.13 25.41 -23.12
CA GLU A 106 16.44 25.43 -21.82
C GLU A 106 14.97 25.06 -21.99
N GLU A 107 14.30 25.57 -23.03
CA GLU A 107 12.92 25.18 -23.38
C GLU A 107 12.80 23.65 -23.54
N LYS A 108 13.72 23.02 -24.27
CA LYS A 108 13.72 21.55 -24.44
C LYS A 108 14.04 20.78 -23.16
N LEU A 109 14.82 21.36 -22.25
CA LEU A 109 15.06 20.76 -20.94
C LEU A 109 13.81 20.83 -20.05
N GLU A 110 13.05 21.92 -20.13
CA GLU A 110 11.76 22.05 -19.45
C GLU A 110 10.72 21.06 -20.00
N ASP A 111 10.63 20.94 -21.32
CA ASP A 111 9.77 19.94 -21.99
C ASP A 111 10.11 18.51 -21.53
N LEU A 112 11.40 18.18 -21.45
CA LEU A 112 11.85 16.86 -20.98
C LEU A 112 11.49 16.61 -19.51
N LYS A 113 11.71 17.60 -18.63
CA LYS A 113 11.30 17.50 -17.21
C LYS A 113 9.81 17.22 -17.09
N LEU A 114 9.00 17.94 -17.87
CA LEU A 114 7.55 17.77 -17.90
C LEU A 114 7.15 16.36 -18.35
N LEU A 115 7.75 15.84 -19.43
CA LEU A 115 7.49 14.49 -19.92
C LEU A 115 7.82 13.41 -18.88
N PHE A 116 8.89 13.56 -18.10
CA PHE A 116 9.23 12.62 -17.03
C PHE A 116 8.23 12.67 -15.87
N VAL A 117 7.75 13.85 -15.49
CA VAL A 117 6.69 13.98 -14.48
C VAL A 117 5.42 13.25 -14.92
N HIS A 118 5.01 13.42 -16.17
CA HIS A 118 3.86 12.72 -16.74
C HIS A 118 4.05 11.20 -16.78
N MET A 119 5.24 10.72 -17.15
CA MET A 119 5.54 9.29 -17.17
C MET A 119 5.50 8.67 -15.77
N HIS A 120 6.08 9.35 -14.78
CA HIS A 120 6.03 8.91 -13.39
C HIS A 120 4.60 8.82 -12.87
N HIS A 121 3.77 9.83 -13.18
CA HIS A 121 2.36 9.82 -12.81
C HIS A 121 1.62 8.63 -13.44
N LEU A 122 1.83 8.40 -14.74
CA LEU A 122 1.18 7.31 -15.49
C LEU A 122 1.54 5.91 -14.97
N ILE A 123 2.79 5.71 -14.52
CA ILE A 123 3.24 4.45 -13.92
C ILE A 123 2.58 4.26 -12.56
N ASN A 124 2.49 5.31 -11.75
CA ASN A 124 1.89 5.21 -10.43
C ASN A 124 0.37 4.98 -10.51
N GLU A 125 -0.31 5.57 -11.51
CA GLU A 125 -1.73 5.29 -11.80
C GLU A 125 -2.01 3.85 -12.26
N TYR A 126 -0.97 3.06 -12.56
CA TYR A 126 -1.08 1.62 -12.86
C TYR A 126 -0.67 0.78 -11.63
N PRO A 127 -1.49 0.73 -10.56
CA PRO A 127 -1.20 -0.13 -9.43
C PRO A 127 -1.28 -1.60 -9.87
N PRO A 128 -0.52 -2.50 -9.20
CA PRO A 128 -0.70 -3.93 -9.41
C PRO A 128 -2.14 -4.34 -9.10
N PRO A 129 -2.66 -5.39 -9.80
CA PRO A 129 -3.97 -5.93 -9.47
C PRO A 129 -4.01 -6.31 -7.98
N PRO A 130 -5.10 -5.98 -7.25
CA PRO A 130 -5.20 -6.26 -5.83
C PRO A 130 -5.17 -7.77 -5.61
N GLY A 131 -4.09 -8.29 -5.02
CA GLY A 131 -4.02 -9.68 -4.58
C GLY A 131 -2.65 -10.36 -4.57
N GLU A 132 -1.61 -9.79 -5.17
CA GLU A 132 -0.32 -10.51 -5.34
C GLU A 132 0.78 -10.14 -4.31
N GLY A 133 0.47 -9.30 -3.32
CA GLY A 133 1.43 -8.86 -2.31
C GLY A 133 0.90 -9.03 -0.88
N ASP A 134 1.46 -10.01 -0.18
CA ASP A 134 1.66 -9.98 1.28
C ASP A 134 0.42 -10.02 2.21
N ALA A 135 -0.42 -11.04 2.06
CA ALA A 135 -1.42 -11.41 3.09
C ALA A 135 -1.28 -12.87 3.60
N ALA A 136 -0.09 -13.46 3.52
CA ALA A 136 0.16 -14.81 4.00
C ALA A 136 1.39 -14.86 4.92
N SER A 137 1.28 -14.31 6.13
CA SER A 137 2.17 -14.61 7.26
C SER A 137 1.56 -14.11 8.57
N ASP A 138 0.40 -14.66 8.95
CA ASP A 138 0.08 -14.89 10.37
C ASP A 138 -1.18 -15.76 10.46
N ASP A 139 -1.03 -17.08 10.64
CA ASP A 139 -2.05 -17.86 11.34
C ASP A 139 -1.40 -19.05 12.07
N GLY A 140 -1.34 -18.88 13.39
CA GLY A 140 -1.49 -19.90 14.43
C GLY A 140 -0.97 -21.31 14.18
N GLY A 141 0.16 -21.62 14.82
CA GLY A 141 0.49 -23.00 15.17
C GLY A 141 -0.61 -23.59 16.05
N THR A 142 -1.38 -24.54 15.49
CA THR A 142 -2.25 -25.43 16.26
C THR A 142 -1.38 -26.50 16.89
N GLU A 143 -0.99 -26.26 18.15
CA GLU A 143 -0.37 -27.26 19.01
C GLU A 143 -1.44 -28.29 19.43
N THR A 144 -1.46 -29.43 18.76
CA THR A 144 -2.28 -30.59 19.16
C THR A 144 -1.70 -31.21 20.42
N ALA A 145 -2.27 -30.88 21.58
CA ALA A 145 -2.03 -31.61 22.81
C ALA A 145 -3.05 -32.75 22.93
N GLU A 146 -2.56 -33.99 22.83
CA GLU A 146 -3.25 -35.18 23.29
C GLU A 146 -3.49 -35.10 24.81
N ALA A 147 -4.71 -35.39 25.26
CA ALA A 147 -4.97 -35.91 26.59
C ALA A 147 -6.21 -36.82 26.53
N GLY A 148 -6.01 -38.09 26.86
CA GLY A 148 -7.02 -39.13 26.76
C GLY A 148 -7.84 -39.36 28.03
N ASP A 149 -8.69 -40.36 27.87
CA ASP A 149 -9.33 -41.23 28.85
C ASP A 149 -10.67 -40.78 29.48
N GLY A 150 -11.62 -41.74 29.58
CA GLY A 150 -12.86 -41.55 30.35
C GLY A 150 -14.18 -42.09 29.79
N ARG A 151 -14.22 -43.36 29.38
CA ARG A 151 -15.28 -44.37 29.65
C ARG A 151 -16.75 -43.94 29.94
N ALA A 152 -17.65 -44.59 29.18
CA ALA A 152 -18.90 -45.30 29.59
C ALA A 152 -20.31 -44.67 29.42
N LEU A 153 -21.16 -45.46 28.71
CA LEU A 153 -22.60 -45.77 28.94
C LEU A 153 -23.61 -44.63 28.64
N SER A 154 -24.79 -44.80 28.05
CA SER A 154 -25.64 -45.95 27.68
C SER A 154 -26.83 -45.44 26.82
N GLU A 155 -27.56 -46.37 26.19
CA GLU A 155 -28.98 -46.27 25.79
C GLU A 155 -29.40 -45.53 24.49
N ALA A 156 -29.73 -46.34 23.47
CA ALA A 156 -30.93 -46.18 22.63
C ALA A 156 -32.15 -46.76 23.40
N PRO A 157 -33.45 -46.59 23.02
CA PRO A 157 -33.98 -46.33 21.66
C PRO A 157 -35.26 -45.46 21.54
N GLY A 158 -35.68 -45.17 20.30
CA GLY A 158 -37.10 -45.31 19.90
C GLY A 158 -37.94 -44.06 19.54
N ALA A 159 -38.39 -44.06 18.28
CA ALA A 159 -39.74 -43.70 17.78
C ALA A 159 -40.14 -42.24 17.47
N GLY A 160 -40.80 -42.10 16.31
CA GLY A 160 -41.56 -40.93 15.83
C GLY A 160 -40.88 -40.26 14.63
N GLY A 161 -41.28 -40.46 13.37
CA GLY A 161 -42.64 -40.42 12.84
C GLY A 161 -42.99 -38.96 12.50
N GLY A 162 -42.76 -38.55 11.25
CA GLY A 162 -43.03 -37.18 10.79
C GLY A 162 -42.71 -36.99 9.31
N ASP A 163 -43.73 -37.21 8.48
CA ASP A 163 -43.83 -36.97 7.05
C ASP A 163 -43.51 -35.54 6.56
N ASP A 164 -43.01 -35.50 5.31
CA ASP A 164 -43.02 -34.42 4.29
C ASP A 164 -42.22 -33.12 4.52
N PRO A 165 -41.51 -32.61 3.48
CA PRO A 165 -42.21 -31.83 2.45
C PRO A 165 -41.76 -32.01 0.99
N ARG A 166 -42.76 -32.12 0.10
CA ARG A 166 -42.95 -31.43 -1.18
C ARG A 166 -41.91 -31.62 -2.30
N VAL A 167 -42.31 -32.43 -3.29
CA VAL A 167 -41.85 -32.34 -4.68
C VAL A 167 -42.56 -31.18 -5.44
N PRO A 168 -41.91 -30.57 -6.45
CA PRO A 168 -42.30 -29.30 -7.05
C PRO A 168 -43.24 -29.48 -8.25
N GLY A 169 -44.13 -28.52 -8.48
CA GLY A 169 -45.05 -28.56 -9.63
C GLY A 169 -45.55 -27.18 -10.08
N PHE A 170 -45.10 -26.79 -11.27
CA PHE A 170 -45.75 -25.92 -12.25
C PHE A 170 -45.94 -24.42 -11.94
N ALA A 171 -45.09 -23.60 -12.60
CA ALA A 171 -45.44 -22.27 -13.06
C ALA A 171 -45.27 -22.23 -14.59
N ALA A 172 -46.39 -22.09 -15.32
CA ALA A 172 -46.42 -21.75 -16.74
C ALA A 172 -47.80 -21.17 -17.10
N ARG A 173 -47.98 -19.87 -16.87
CA ARG A 173 -48.62 -18.87 -17.75
C ARG A 173 -48.95 -17.60 -16.99
#